data_AF-A0A0D2K5S7-F1
#
_entry.id   AF-A0A0D2K5S7-F1
#
_cell.length_a   1.000
_cell.length_b   1.000
_cell.length_c   1.000
_cell.angle_alpha   90.00
_cell.angle_beta   90.00
_cell.angle_gamma   90.00
#
_symmetry.space_group_name_H-M   'P 1'
#
loop_
_entity.id
_entity.type
_entity.pdbx_description
1 polymer ?
#
loop_
_entity_poly.entity_id
_entity_poly.type
_entity_poly.pdbx_seq_one_letter_code
_entity_poly.pdbx_strand_id
1 'polypeptide(L)' 'MGKKGKGTGSFGKRRNKTHTLCRHQWGQKAIRRKTTGTGRMSYLKDLPRRFKNGFREGTEAKPKAVAAA' A
#
# COMPACT_ATOMS: atom_id res chain seq x y z
N MET A 1 -44.28 0.80 26.64
CA MET A 1 -43.52 -0.24 25.90
C MET A 1 -42.31 0.40 25.22
N GLY A 2 -41.14 0.44 25.86
CA GLY A 2 -40.22 -0.70 25.92
C GLY A 2 -39.17 -0.74 24.79
N LYS A 3 -38.99 0.30 23.95
CA LYS A 3 -37.92 0.36 22.92
C LYS A 3 -36.64 1.07 23.37
N LYS A 4 -36.37 1.18 24.67
CA LYS A 4 -35.17 1.84 25.20
C LYS A 4 -34.47 0.90 26.19
N GLY A 5 -33.29 0.44 25.77
CA GLY A 5 -32.38 -0.33 26.61
C GLY A 5 -32.06 -1.67 25.97
N LYS A 6 -30.92 -1.74 25.28
CA LYS A 6 -30.35 -2.94 24.64
C LYS A 6 -31.10 -3.38 23.35
N GLY A 7 -30.45 -4.21 22.54
CA GLY A 7 -31.00 -4.68 21.26
C GLY A 7 -31.05 -3.62 20.15
N THR A 8 -31.95 -3.80 19.19
CA THR A 8 -32.04 -3.04 17.92
C THR A 8 -32.11 -1.52 18.10
N GLY A 9 -32.89 -1.04 19.08
CA GLY A 9 -33.02 0.39 19.38
C GLY A 9 -31.74 1.07 19.89
N SER A 10 -30.76 0.30 20.38
CA SER A 10 -29.46 0.81 20.82
C SER A 10 -28.42 0.83 19.69
N PHE A 11 -28.51 -0.08 18.72
CA PHE A 11 -27.59 -0.13 17.58
C PHE A 11 -27.76 1.07 16.64
N GLY A 12 -28.99 1.52 16.37
CA GLY A 12 -29.26 2.68 15.51
C GLY A 12 -28.72 4.03 16.01
N LYS A 13 -28.21 4.08 17.25
CA LYS A 13 -27.62 5.28 17.88
C LYS A 13 -26.10 5.28 17.87
N ARG A 14 -25.45 4.20 17.40
CA ARG A 14 -23.98 4.07 17.41
C ARG A 14 -23.37 4.81 16.22
N ARG A 15 -23.11 6.10 16.40
CA ARG A 15 -22.53 6.97 15.36
C ARG A 15 -21.05 7.32 15.63
N ASN A 16 -20.61 7.16 16.86
CA ASN A 16 -19.27 7.52 17.30
C ASN A 16 -18.33 6.31 17.16
N LYS A 17 -17.12 6.54 16.67
CA LYS A 17 -16.07 5.50 16.56
C LYS A 17 -15.19 5.50 17.80
N THR A 18 -15.00 4.31 18.38
CA THR A 18 -14.18 4.11 19.58
C THR A 18 -12.72 3.80 19.25
N HIS A 19 -12.47 3.06 18.16
CA HIS A 19 -11.12 2.66 17.76
C HIS A 19 -10.61 3.48 16.59
N THR A 20 -9.34 3.85 16.68
CA THR A 20 -8.56 4.46 15.60
C THR A 20 -7.44 3.51 15.18
N LEU A 21 -6.82 3.77 14.02
CA LEU A 21 -5.68 2.99 13.57
C LEU A 21 -4.53 3.13 14.57
N CYS A 22 -4.06 2.01 15.11
CA CYS A 22 -2.86 2.03 15.96
C CYS A 22 -1.65 2.46 15.13
N ARG A 23 -1.08 3.62 15.51
CA ARG A 23 0.12 4.21 14.89
C ARG A 23 1.41 3.81 15.62
N HIS A 24 1.33 3.14 16.77
CA HIS A 24 2.48 2.79 17.58
C HIS A 24 3.26 1.57 17.04
N GLN A 25 4.56 1.51 17.36
CA GLN A 25 5.49 0.49 16.86
C GLN A 25 5.61 -0.74 17.78
N TRP A 26 4.78 -0.87 18.80
CA TRP A 26 4.89 -1.97 19.77
C TRP A 26 4.39 -3.31 19.20
N GLY A 27 3.49 -3.26 18.22
CA GLY A 27 2.90 -4.46 17.61
C GLY A 27 3.64 -4.88 16.33
N GLN A 28 4.53 -5.86 16.42
CA GLN A 28 5.32 -6.34 15.28
C GLN A 28 4.46 -6.82 14.10
N LYS A 29 3.33 -7.49 14.36
CA LYS A 29 2.38 -7.92 13.33
C LYS A 29 1.71 -6.74 12.62
N ALA A 30 1.41 -5.67 13.35
CA ALA A 30 0.80 -4.47 12.78
C ALA A 30 1.79 -3.71 11.90
N ILE A 31 3.06 -3.65 12.31
CA ILE A 31 4.16 -3.10 11.51
C ILE A 31 4.27 -3.89 10.19
N ARG A 32 4.45 -5.22 10.26
CA ARG A 32 4.63 -6.08 9.07
C ARG A 32 3.54 -5.94 8.01
N ARG A 33 2.30 -5.66 8.41
CA ARG A 33 1.18 -5.47 7.47
C ARG A 33 1.25 -4.16 6.67
N LYS A 34 2.01 -3.18 7.15
CA LYS A 34 2.02 -1.80 6.61
C LYS A 34 3.42 -1.33 6.19
N THR A 35 4.46 -2.15 6.34
CA THR A 35 5.83 -1.76 5.95
C THR A 35 5.97 -1.60 4.44
N THR A 36 7.00 -0.87 4.01
CA THR A 36 7.49 -0.87 2.62
C THR A 36 7.68 -2.31 2.13
N GLY A 37 7.34 -2.57 0.86
CA GLY A 37 7.36 -3.93 0.30
C GLY A 37 5.97 -4.53 0.04
N THR A 38 4.96 -4.18 0.85
CA THR A 38 3.63 -4.82 0.77
C THR A 38 2.72 -4.20 -0.30
N GLY A 39 3.03 -2.99 -0.75
CA GLY A 39 2.23 -2.22 -1.70
C GLY A 39 2.73 -2.28 -3.14
N ARG A 40 2.16 -1.40 -3.98
CA ARG A 40 2.49 -1.33 -5.41
C ARG A 40 3.94 -0.94 -5.70
N MET A 41 4.63 -0.26 -4.78
CA MET A 41 6.04 0.14 -4.93
C MET A 41 6.39 0.71 -6.32
N SER A 42 5.54 1.58 -6.88
CA SER A 42 5.69 2.03 -8.28
C SER A 42 7.06 2.67 -8.58
N TYR A 43 7.65 3.40 -7.63
CA TYR A 43 8.98 3.97 -7.78
C TYR A 43 10.10 2.97 -7.41
N LEU A 44 9.96 2.34 -6.24
CA LEU A 44 11.00 1.45 -5.71
C LEU A 44 11.21 0.17 -6.53
N LYS A 45 10.20 -0.31 -7.27
CA LYS A 45 10.31 -1.50 -8.12
C LYS A 45 11.24 -1.29 -9.31
N ASP A 46 11.23 -0.10 -9.89
CA ASP A 46 12.06 0.22 -11.05
C ASP A 46 13.47 0.66 -10.67
N LEU A 47 13.69 1.10 -9.43
CA LEU A 47 14.98 1.58 -8.95
C LEU A 47 16.13 0.59 -9.22
N PRO A 48 16.06 -0.72 -8.87
CA PRO A 48 17.17 -1.64 -9.11
C PRO A 48 17.58 -1.71 -10.58
N ARG A 49 16.61 -1.67 -11.49
CA ARG A 49 16.85 -1.65 -12.94
C ARG A 49 17.49 -0.32 -13.38
N ARG A 50 17.01 0.81 -12.84
CA ARG A 50 17.61 2.14 -13.12
C ARG A 50 19.05 2.24 -12.60
N PHE A 51 19.34 1.70 -11.42
CA PHE A 51 20.70 1.60 -10.88
C PHE A 51 21.62 0.81 -11.81
N LYS A 52 21.20 -0.39 -12.25
CA LYS A 52 21.97 -1.21 -13.20
C LYS A 52 22.22 -0.49 -14.53
N ASN A 53 21.24 0.31 -14.97
CA ASN A 53 21.32 1.06 -16.21
C ASN A 53 21.96 2.45 -16.05
N GLY A 54 22.51 2.78 -14.87
CA GLY A 54 23.24 4.03 -14.63
C GLY A 54 22.38 5.30 -14.70
N PHE A 55 21.08 5.20 -14.38
CA PHE A 55 20.15 6.34 -14.41
C PHE A 55 20.16 7.12 -15.73
N ARG A 56 20.27 6.41 -16.86
CA ARG A 56 20.22 7.02 -18.19
C ARG A 56 18.89 7.76 -18.40
N GLU A 57 18.98 9.02 -18.80
CA GLU A 57 17.87 9.88 -19.17
C GLU A 57 18.08 10.35 -20.62
N GLY A 58 17.01 10.53 -21.39
CA GLY A 58 17.05 11.13 -22.74
C GLY A 58 17.77 10.32 -23.84
N THR A 59 18.13 9.06 -23.62
CA THR A 59 18.74 8.22 -24.66
C THR A 59 17.72 7.31 -25.34
N GLU A 60 17.69 7.29 -26.67
CA GLU A 60 16.87 6.35 -27.44
C GLU A 60 17.60 5.01 -27.65
N ALA A 61 16.82 3.92 -27.65
CA ALA A 61 17.36 2.60 -27.95
C ALA A 61 17.64 2.49 -29.45
N LYS A 62 18.84 2.07 -29.82
CA LYS A 62 19.17 1.79 -31.23
C LYS A 62 18.31 0.63 -31.74
N PRO A 63 17.77 0.71 -32.97
CA PRO A 63 17.04 -0.40 -33.57
C PRO A 63 17.97 -1.61 -33.70
N LYS A 64 17.45 -2.82 -33.45
CA LYS A 64 18.20 -4.05 -33.65
C LYS A 64 18.22 -4.38 -35.14
N ALA A 65 19.41 -4.55 -35.73
CA ALA A 65 19.51 -5.10 -37.07
C ALA A 65 19.00 -6.54 -37.05
N VAL A 66 18.10 -6.90 -37.96
CA VAL A 66 17.72 -8.30 -38.18
C VAL A 66 18.98 -8.99 -38.68
N ALA A 67 19.43 -10.03 -37.97
CA ALA A 67 20.53 -10.85 -38.45
C ALA A 67 20.08 -11.44 -39.80
N ALA A 68 20.89 -11.23 -40.84
CA ALA A 68 20.66 -11.89 -42.13
C ALA A 68 20.67 -13.40 -41.87
N ALA A 69 19.55 -14.05 -42.22
CA ALA A 69 19.38 -15.49 -42.15
C ALA A 69 20.34 -16.20 -43.09
#